data_AF-A0AB74DZQ6-F1
#
_entry.id   AF-A0AB74DZQ6-F1
#
_cell.length_a   1.000
_cell.length_b   1.000
_cell.length_c   1.000
_cell.angle_alpha   90.00
_cell.angle_beta   90.00
_cell.angle_gamma   90.00
#
_symmetry.space_group_name_H-M   'P 1'
#
loop_
_entity.id
_entity.type
_entity.pdbx_description
1 polymer ?
#
loop_
_entity_poly.entity_id
_entity_poly.type
_entity_poly.pdbx_seq_one_letter_code
_entity_poly.pdbx_strand_id
1 'polypeptide(L)'
;MSETFDVDVLVHATHRASPFHDKAKTLVERFLAGPGLGYLMWPVALGYLRVVTHPTLLGAPLAPEVAVENIEQFTSRPHVRQVGEANGFW
;
A
#
# COMPACT_ATOMS: atom_id res chain seq x y z
N MET A 1 0.61 -18.42 7.87
CA MET A 1 -0.49 -17.91 7.02
C MET A 1 0.09 -16.78 6.19
N SER A 2 -0.26 -16.69 4.91
CA SER A 2 0.15 -15.58 4.03
C SER A 2 -0.95 -14.52 3.95
N GLU A 3 -0.56 -13.28 3.68
CA GLU A 3 -1.47 -12.14 3.64
C GLU A 3 -1.21 -11.27 2.40
N THR A 4 -2.29 -10.73 1.84
CA THR A 4 -2.30 -9.68 0.82
C THR A 4 -3.16 -8.52 1.32
N PHE A 5 -2.99 -7.34 0.72
CA PHE A 5 -3.84 -6.19 0.98
C PHE A 5 -4.15 -5.46 -0.32
N ASP A 6 -5.28 -4.76 -0.32
CA ASP A 6 -5.73 -3.97 -1.46
C ASP A 6 -5.23 -2.52 -1.36
N VAL A 7 -5.24 -1.81 -2.50
CA VAL A 7 -4.90 -0.39 -2.59
C VAL A 7 -5.70 0.47 -1.62
N ASP A 8 -6.98 0.16 -1.41
CA ASP A 8 -7.86 0.93 -0.53
C ASP A 8 -7.36 0.96 0.91
N VAL A 9 -6.72 -0.11 1.38
CA VAL A 9 -6.13 -0.15 2.73
C VAL A 9 -5.02 0.90 2.84
N LEU A 10 -4.12 0.98 1.85
CA LEU A 10 -3.04 1.97 1.87
C LEU A 10 -3.56 3.40 1.71
N VAL A 11 -4.56 3.60 0.85
CA VAL A 11 -5.18 4.90 0.62
C VAL A 11 -5.89 5.38 1.89
N HIS A 12 -6.69 4.55 2.55
CA HIS A 12 -7.34 4.91 3.81
C HIS A 12 -6.34 5.14 4.94
N ALA A 13 -5.25 4.37 5.01
CA ALA A 13 -4.17 4.62 5.97
C ALA A 13 -3.46 5.96 5.72
N THR A 14 -3.48 6.49 4.49
CA THR A 14 -2.91 7.81 4.14
C THR A 14 -3.91 8.95 4.32
N HIS A 15 -5.17 8.73 3.94
CA HIS A 15 -6.21 9.75 3.95
C HIS A 15 -6.78 9.99 5.36
N ARG A 16 -6.21 10.94 6.10
CA ARG A 16 -6.59 11.25 7.49
C ARG A 16 -8.07 11.61 7.69
N ALA A 17 -8.73 12.17 6.67
CA ALA A 17 -10.15 12.50 6.75
C ALA A 17 -11.07 11.30 6.45
N SER A 18 -10.51 10.15 6.08
CA SER A 18 -11.30 8.93 5.89
C SER A 18 -11.84 8.41 7.21
N PRO A 19 -13.12 8.01 7.29
CA PRO A 19 -13.65 7.34 8.49
C PRO A 19 -12.98 5.99 8.77
N PHE A 20 -12.23 5.45 7.82
CA PHE A 20 -11.50 4.18 7.96
C PHE A 20 -10.02 4.37 8.32
N HIS A 21 -9.56 5.62 8.50
CA HIS A 21 -8.14 5.93 8.66
C HIS A 21 -7.46 5.11 9.76
N ASP A 22 -8.00 5.14 10.98
CA ASP A 22 -7.37 4.48 12.13
C ASP A 22 -7.33 2.96 11.96
N LYS A 23 -8.41 2.38 11.43
CA LYS A 23 -8.49 0.94 11.16
C LYS A 23 -7.49 0.51 10.07
N ALA A 24 -7.41 1.27 8.99
CA ALA A 24 -6.51 1.00 7.88
C ALA A 24 -5.04 1.17 8.31
N LYS A 25 -4.73 2.23 9.06
CA LYS A 25 -3.40 2.46 9.62
C LYS A 25 -2.97 1.31 10.54
N THR A 26 -3.85 0.86 11.44
CA THR A 26 -3.58 -0.30 12.30
C THR A 26 -3.28 -1.56 11.49
N LEU A 27 -4.00 -1.78 10.39
CA LEU A 27 -3.77 -2.93 9.52
C LEU A 27 -2.42 -2.85 8.79
N VAL A 28 -2.05 -1.66 8.30
CA VAL A 28 -0.74 -1.40 7.68
C VAL A 28 0.38 -1.63 8.67
N GLU A 29 0.27 -1.10 9.89
CA GLU A 29 1.26 -1.30 10.96
C GLU A 29 1.42 -2.79 11.30
N ARG A 30 0.32 -3.55 11.40
CA ARG A 30 0.36 -5.00 11.60
C ARG A 30 1.07 -5.72 10.45
N PHE A 31 0.82 -5.32 9.21
CA PHE A 31 1.46 -5.93 8.04
C PHE A 31 2.97 -5.67 8.03
N LEU A 32 3.38 -4.43 8.33
CA LEU A 32 4.78 -4.05 8.45
C LEU A 32 5.48 -4.73 9.64
N ALA A 33 4.76 -5.02 10.73
CA ALA A 33 5.28 -5.75 11.88
C ALA A 33 5.50 -7.25 11.61
N GLY A 34 4.77 -7.83 10.66
CA GLY A 34 5.06 -9.15 10.11
C GLY A 34 4.82 -10.34 11.04
N PRO A 35 3.57 -10.65 11.45
CA PRO A 35 3.30 -11.97 12.02
C PRO A 35 3.29 -13.09 10.95
N GLY A 36 3.28 -12.75 9.65
CA GLY A 36 3.18 -13.70 8.55
C GLY A 36 3.86 -13.22 7.26
N LEU A 37 3.85 -14.07 6.24
CA LEU A 37 4.40 -13.78 4.92
C LEU A 37 3.47 -12.83 4.16
N GLY A 38 3.96 -11.64 3.82
CA GLY A 38 3.20 -10.62 3.10
C GLY A 38 3.48 -10.63 1.61
N TYR A 39 2.47 -10.36 0.79
CA TYR A 39 2.62 -10.18 -0.65
C TYR A 39 2.14 -8.79 -1.09
N LEU A 40 3.07 -8.01 -1.66
CA LEU A 40 2.79 -6.74 -2.32
C LEU A 40 2.66 -7.00 -3.83
N MET A 41 1.45 -6.85 -4.35
CA MET A 41 1.19 -6.97 -5.78
C MET A 41 1.52 -5.65 -6.48
N TRP A 42 2.19 -5.71 -7.64
CA TRP A 42 2.56 -4.51 -8.40
C TRP A 42 1.37 -3.57 -8.72
N PRO A 43 0.12 -4.03 -8.98
CA PRO A 43 -1.00 -3.12 -9.22
C PRO A 43 -1.44 -2.38 -7.95
N VAL A 44 -1.22 -2.95 -6.76
CA VAL A 44 -1.52 -2.29 -5.48
C VAL A 44 -0.55 -1.14 -5.26
N ALA A 45 0.74 -1.35 -5.51
CA ALA A 45 1.74 -0.30 -5.43
C ALA A 45 1.45 0.84 -6.42
N LEU A 46 1.19 0.52 -7.69
CA LEU A 46 0.90 1.55 -8.70
C LEU A 46 -0.43 2.26 -8.45
N GLY A 47 -1.47 1.52 -8.04
CA GLY A 47 -2.76 2.09 -7.66
C GLY A 47 -2.61 3.08 -6.51
N TYR A 48 -1.84 2.72 -5.49
CA TYR A 48 -1.55 3.61 -4.37
C TYR A 48 -0.87 4.89 -4.83
N LEU A 49 0.27 4.77 -5.54
CA LEU A 49 1.03 5.91 -6.06
C LEU A 49 0.14 6.83 -6.90
N ARG A 50 -0.71 6.25 -7.76
CA ARG A 50 -1.68 7.01 -8.57
C ARG A 50 -2.67 7.77 -7.70
N VAL A 51 -3.32 7.11 -6.74
CA VAL A 51 -4.41 7.74 -5.97
C VAL A 51 -3.88 8.82 -5.04
N VAL A 52 -2.82 8.55 -4.29
CA VAL A 52 -2.38 9.45 -3.22
C VAL A 52 -1.60 10.67 -3.71
N THR A 53 -1.12 10.66 -4.95
CA THR A 53 -0.43 11.82 -5.55
C THR A 53 -1.36 12.67 -6.42
N HIS A 54 -2.58 12.19 -6.71
CA HIS A 54 -3.46 12.87 -7.66
C HIS A 54 -4.36 13.91 -6.96
N PRO A 55 -4.33 15.19 -7.37
CA PRO A 55 -4.97 16.30 -6.65
C PRO A 55 -6.49 16.26 -6.62
N THR A 56 -7.12 15.49 -7.50
CA THR A 56 -8.58 15.33 -7.54
C THR A 56 -9.08 14.05 -6.89
N LEU A 57 -8.19 13.09 -6.58
CA LEU A 57 -8.57 11.80 -5.98
C LEU A 57 -8.38 11.82 -4.46
N LEU A 58 -7.40 12.58 -3.98
CA LEU A 58 -7.13 12.75 -2.55
C LEU A 58 -7.19 14.24 -2.20
N GLY A 59 -8.01 14.60 -1.19
CA GLY A 59 -8.21 16.00 -0.80
C GLY A 59 -6.95 16.71 -0.31
N ALA A 60 -5.92 15.95 0.07
CA ALA A 60 -4.57 16.43 0.36
C ALA A 60 -3.56 15.46 -0.27
N PRO A 61 -3.19 15.63 -1.54
CA PRO A 61 -2.27 14.72 -2.23
C PRO A 61 -0.87 14.78 -1.59
N LEU A 62 -0.20 13.64 -1.54
CA LEU A 62 1.20 13.54 -1.16
C LEU A 62 2.10 14.00 -2.30
N ALA A 63 3.28 14.49 -1.94
CA ALA A 63 4.39 14.57 -2.89
C ALA A 63 4.74 13.16 -3.39
N PRO A 64 5.06 12.98 -4.69
CA PRO A 64 5.40 11.67 -5.24
C PRO A 64 6.49 10.92 -4.46
N GLU A 65 7.49 11.63 -3.97
CA GLU A 65 8.62 11.08 -3.22
C GLU A 65 8.14 10.45 -1.91
N VAL A 66 7.24 11.11 -1.18
CA VAL A 66 6.65 10.60 0.06
C VAL A 66 5.79 9.36 -0.22
N ALA A 67 5.06 9.35 -1.34
CA ALA A 67 4.26 8.18 -1.73
C ALA A 67 5.14 6.98 -2.06
N VAL A 68 6.30 7.20 -2.71
CA VAL A 68 7.30 6.16 -2.97
C VAL A 68 7.90 5.63 -1.67
N GLU A 69 8.32 6.50 -0.76
CA GLU A 69 8.85 6.12 0.56
C GLU A 69 7.86 5.23 1.35
N ASN A 70 6.55 5.51 1.26
CA ASN A 70 5.52 4.68 1.87
C ASN A 70 5.47 3.25 1.30
N ILE A 71 5.68 3.06 0.00
CA ILE A 71 5.77 1.73 -0.62
C ILE A 71 7.10 1.04 -0.24
N GLU A 72 8.19 1.81 -0.17
CA GLU A 72 9.51 1.29 0.21
C GLU A 72 9.54 0.72 1.63
N GLN A 73 8.69 1.21 2.54
CA GLN A 73 8.50 0.61 3.86
C GLN A 73 8.06 -0.86 3.81
N PHE A 74 7.38 -1.29 2.74
CA PHE A 74 7.00 -2.69 2.53
C PHE A 74 8.10 -3.48 1.82
N THR A 75 8.67 -2.94 0.74
CA THR A 75 9.68 -3.65 -0.05
C THR A 75 10.99 -3.87 0.71
N SER A 76 11.27 -3.04 1.72
CA SER A 76 12.39 -3.19 2.65
C SER A 76 12.19 -4.29 3.70
N ARG A 77 10.99 -4.88 3.82
CA ARG A 77 10.72 -5.92 4.83
C ARG A 77 11.11 -7.30 4.33
N PRO A 78 11.89 -8.08 5.11
CA PRO A 78 12.34 -9.41 4.70
C PRO A 78 11.20 -10.43 4.58
N HIS A 79 10.07 -10.20 5.25
CA HIS A 79 8.87 -11.05 5.19
C HIS A 79 7.87 -10.61 4.11
N VAL A 80 8.19 -9.59 3.30
CA VAL A 80 7.33 -9.16 2.19
C VAL A 80 7.91 -9.69 0.88
N ARG A 81 7.03 -10.16 -0.01
CA ARG A 81 7.34 -10.62 -1.35
C ARG A 81 6.64 -9.71 -2.35
N GLN A 82 7.37 -9.31 -3.38
CA GLN A 82 6.82 -8.53 -4.48
C GLN A 82 6.32 -9.50 -5.54
N VAL A 83 5.08 -9.31 -6.01
CA VAL A 83 4.44 -10.17 -7.00
C VAL A 83 4.19 -9.37 -8.27
N GLY A 84 4.82 -9.81 -9.35
CA GLY A 84 4.66 -9.31 -10.71
C GLY A 84 3.72 -10.19 -11.55
N GLU A 85 3.51 -9.78 -12.79
CA GLU A 85 2.86 -10.61 -13.81
C GLU A 85 3.71 -11.84 -14.14
N ALA A 86 3.06 -12.92 -14.58
CA ALA A 86 3.70 -14.11 -15.10
C ALA A 86 3.60 -14.17 -16.63
N ASN A 87 4.37 -15.04 -17.27
CA ASN A 87 4.25 -15.30 -18.70
C ASN A 87 2.81 -15.74 -19.05
N GLY A 88 2.23 -15.12 -20.07
CA GLY A 88 0.85 -15.40 -20.49
C GLY A 88 -0.22 -14.69 -19.64
N PHE A 89 0.16 -13.69 -18.84
CA PHE A 89 -0.78 -12.80 -18.17
C PHE A 89 -1.39 -11.82 -19.18
N TRP A 90 -2.37 -12.30 -19.97
CA TRP A 90 -3.44 -11.59 -20.70
C TRP A 90 -4.45 -12.62 -21.22
#